data_AF-A0A3L7RYW7-F1
#
_entry.id   AF-A0A3L7RYW7-F1
#
_cell.length_a   1.000
_cell.length_b   1.000
_cell.length_c   1.000
_cell.angle_alpha   90.00
_cell.angle_beta   90.00
_cell.angle_gamma   90.00
#
_symmetry.space_group_name_H-M   'P 1'
#
loop_
_entity.id
_entity.type
_entity.pdbx_description
1 polymer ?
#
loop_
_entity_poly.entity_id
_entity_poly.type
_entity_poly.pdbx_seq_one_letter_code
_entity_poly.pdbx_strand_id
1 'polypeptide(L)'
;MFSRCSTPRPWRRSRPRCRPAPADSGSPRPSSLAAAGSWVNPPTTSPAASMPRTPPARPQRTLRTAADVHGRGYWSGRENRVELHPAAVGSGIVFVRGDLAPPASVPAVVGAVVEARNRTQIVRGPASVHLIEHVMSALAGLGVDNCTVVVSAEELPGMDGSSRDFVAAIDRAGIVEQDAAVDPMTVSEAVRVGDAASWIEAGPPRFAGLSIDYLLDYGPGPIGQQRLDIDITPAAYRSELS
;
A
#
# COMPACT_ATOMS: atom_id res chain seq x y z
N MET A 1 -44.58 18.49 4.02
CA MET A 1 -44.76 18.58 2.55
C MET A 1 -43.90 17.48 1.94
N PHE A 2 -44.54 16.43 1.44
CA PHE A 2 -43.92 15.23 0.89
C PHE A 2 -43.32 15.46 -0.49
N SER A 3 -42.37 14.58 -0.86
CA SER A 3 -42.09 14.10 -2.23
C SER A 3 -41.23 15.04 -3.12
N ARG A 4 -40.24 14.59 -3.92
CA ARG A 4 -39.91 13.27 -4.49
C ARG A 4 -38.40 13.10 -4.71
N CYS A 5 -38.01 11.83 -4.61
CA CYS A 5 -36.83 11.20 -5.17
C CYS A 5 -36.99 11.03 -6.69
N SER A 6 -35.92 11.19 -7.47
CA SER A 6 -35.82 10.69 -8.85
C SER A 6 -34.42 10.12 -9.12
N THR A 7 -34.41 8.83 -9.41
CA THR A 7 -33.32 7.92 -9.79
C THR A 7 -32.49 8.36 -11.00
N PRO A 8 -31.19 8.02 -11.11
CA PRO A 8 -30.47 8.05 -12.38
C PRO A 8 -30.75 6.81 -13.24
N ARG A 9 -30.95 7.03 -14.53
CA ARG A 9 -31.14 6.01 -15.58
C ARG A 9 -29.80 5.37 -16.01
N PRO A 10 -29.81 4.12 -16.51
CA PRO A 10 -28.60 3.39 -16.89
C PRO A 10 -27.96 3.89 -18.21
N TRP A 11 -26.64 3.94 -18.22
CA TRP A 11 -25.82 4.26 -19.40
C TRP A 11 -25.87 3.12 -20.45
N ARG A 12 -26.43 3.41 -21.63
CA ARG A 12 -26.36 2.54 -22.82
C ARG A 12 -25.06 2.81 -23.57
N ARG A 13 -24.24 1.77 -23.78
CA ARG A 13 -23.08 1.80 -24.70
C ARG A 13 -23.56 1.74 -26.15
N SER A 14 -23.28 2.78 -26.94
CA SER A 14 -23.36 2.75 -28.41
C SER A 14 -22.00 2.37 -29.00
N ARG A 15 -21.95 1.30 -29.79
CA ARG A 15 -20.78 0.92 -30.61
C ARG A 15 -20.75 1.78 -31.87
N PRO A 16 -19.61 2.33 -32.31
CA PRO A 16 -19.50 2.90 -33.65
C PRO A 16 -19.43 1.78 -34.69
N ARG A 17 -20.24 1.89 -35.74
CA ARG A 17 -20.16 1.05 -36.95
C ARG A 17 -19.06 1.59 -37.86
N CYS A 18 -18.05 0.78 -38.18
CA CYS A 18 -17.11 1.07 -39.26
C CYS A 18 -17.77 0.85 -40.62
N ARG A 19 -17.62 1.82 -41.53
CA ARG A 19 -17.93 1.68 -42.97
C ARG A 19 -16.72 1.08 -43.71
N PRO A 20 -16.91 0.25 -44.74
CA PRO A 20 -15.81 -0.24 -45.57
C PRO A 20 -15.40 0.81 -46.62
N ALA A 21 -14.09 0.88 -46.91
CA ALA A 21 -13.52 1.63 -48.02
C ALA A 21 -13.29 0.68 -49.24
N PRO A 22 -13.26 1.20 -50.48
CA PRO A 22 -13.29 0.39 -51.69
C PRO A 22 -11.91 -0.19 -52.06
N ALA A 23 -11.95 -1.27 -52.85
CA ALA A 23 -10.81 -1.99 -53.39
C ALA A 23 -10.10 -1.19 -54.50
N ASP A 24 -8.77 -1.25 -54.51
CA ASP A 24 -8.02 -1.06 -55.75
C ASP A 24 -6.75 -1.93 -55.79
N SER A 25 -6.27 -2.10 -57.01
CA SER A 25 -5.59 -3.25 -57.59
C SER A 25 -4.07 -3.07 -57.76
N GLY A 26 -3.31 -4.18 -57.86
CA GLY A 26 -2.01 -4.20 -58.54
C GLY A 26 -0.74 -4.48 -57.70
N SER A 27 -0.22 -5.69 -57.84
CA SER A 27 1.07 -6.31 -57.41
C SER A 27 2.36 -5.62 -57.93
N PRO A 28 3.62 -6.01 -57.57
CA PRO A 28 4.07 -7.32 -57.06
C PRO A 28 5.11 -7.37 -55.91
N ARG A 29 5.24 -8.60 -55.38
CA ARG A 29 6.15 -9.08 -54.31
C ARG A 29 7.64 -9.00 -54.71
N PRO A 30 8.52 -9.05 -53.71
CA PRO A 30 9.44 -10.19 -53.66
C PRO A 30 9.47 -10.91 -52.30
N SER A 31 10.07 -12.09 -52.37
CA SER A 31 10.07 -13.24 -51.47
C SER A 31 11.05 -13.19 -50.28
N SER A 32 10.85 -14.15 -49.37
CA SER A 32 11.76 -14.65 -48.30
C SER A 32 11.70 -13.87 -46.98
N LEU A 33 11.70 -14.46 -45.78
CA LEU A 33 11.95 -15.80 -45.28
C LEU A 33 10.95 -16.16 -44.17
N ALA A 34 10.57 -17.42 -44.10
CA ALA A 34 9.92 -18.02 -42.94
C ALA A 34 10.98 -18.41 -41.89
N ALA A 35 10.76 -18.04 -40.64
CA ALA A 35 11.36 -18.72 -39.49
C ALA A 35 10.39 -18.60 -38.30
N ALA A 36 9.62 -19.66 -38.08
CA ALA A 36 8.88 -19.88 -36.85
C ALA A 36 9.90 -20.16 -35.74
N GLY A 37 10.16 -19.16 -34.89
CA GLY A 37 10.90 -19.36 -33.65
C GLY A 37 9.99 -20.03 -32.62
N SER A 38 10.10 -21.35 -32.50
CA SER A 38 9.57 -22.11 -31.38
C SER A 38 10.18 -21.60 -30.08
N TRP A 39 9.35 -21.13 -29.15
CA TRP A 39 9.75 -20.88 -27.77
C TRP A 39 10.08 -22.22 -27.11
N VAL A 40 11.37 -22.50 -26.96
CA VAL A 40 11.86 -23.65 -26.19
C VAL A 40 12.05 -23.16 -24.76
N ASN A 41 11.23 -23.66 -23.83
CA ASN A 41 11.48 -23.49 -22.41
C ASN A 41 12.80 -24.19 -22.06
N PRO A 42 13.77 -23.53 -21.41
CA PRO A 42 14.96 -24.22 -20.92
C PRO A 42 14.57 -25.25 -19.85
N PRO A 43 15.26 -26.39 -19.75
CA PRO A 43 14.95 -27.41 -18.75
C PRO A 43 15.20 -26.87 -17.34
N THR A 44 14.15 -26.88 -16.52
CA THR A 44 14.19 -26.57 -15.10
C THR A 44 14.93 -27.67 -14.35
N THR A 45 16.25 -27.53 -14.19
CA THR A 45 16.97 -28.25 -13.13
C THR A 45 16.71 -27.54 -11.80
N SER A 46 15.75 -28.07 -11.05
CA SER A 46 15.47 -27.69 -9.67
C SER A 46 16.44 -28.42 -8.74
N PRO A 47 17.23 -27.73 -7.90
CA PRO A 47 17.53 -28.24 -6.59
C PRO A 47 16.37 -27.84 -5.68
N ALA A 48 15.81 -28.80 -4.96
CA ALA A 48 14.80 -28.57 -3.94
C ALA A 48 15.34 -27.60 -2.88
N ALA A 49 14.99 -26.32 -3.00
CA ALA A 49 15.17 -25.35 -1.93
C ALA A 49 13.93 -25.39 -1.04
N SER A 50 14.15 -25.62 0.25
CA SER A 50 13.18 -25.73 1.32
C SER A 50 11.97 -24.81 1.17
N MET A 51 10.77 -25.35 1.46
CA MET A 51 9.49 -24.64 1.50
C MET A 51 9.56 -23.26 2.19
N PRO A 52 8.69 -22.31 1.81
CA PRO A 52 8.68 -20.97 2.39
C PRO A 52 8.57 -21.05 3.91
N ARG A 53 9.52 -20.41 4.58
CA ARG A 53 9.57 -20.35 6.05
C ARG A 53 8.53 -19.33 6.49
N THR A 54 7.27 -19.76 6.63
CA THR A 54 6.25 -18.98 7.34
C THR A 54 6.88 -18.45 8.63
N PRO A 55 6.85 -17.12 8.89
CA PRO A 55 7.36 -16.59 10.13
C PRO A 55 6.66 -17.30 11.31
N PRO A 56 7.37 -17.63 12.40
CA PRO A 56 6.69 -18.17 13.56
C PRO A 56 5.71 -17.11 14.11
N ALA A 57 4.63 -17.58 14.71
CA ALA A 57 3.77 -16.70 15.50
C ALA A 57 4.61 -15.96 16.55
N ARG A 58 4.31 -14.68 16.75
CA ARG A 58 4.96 -13.82 17.74
C ARG A 58 3.92 -13.13 18.61
N PRO A 59 4.24 -12.65 19.81
CA PRO A 59 3.31 -11.82 20.56
C PRO A 59 2.97 -10.53 19.79
N GLN A 60 1.74 -10.08 19.96
CA GLN A 60 1.26 -8.77 19.55
C GLN A 60 2.06 -7.68 20.24
N ARG A 61 2.18 -6.54 19.59
CA ARG A 61 2.97 -5.41 20.09
C ARG A 61 2.16 -4.13 20.02
N THR A 62 2.36 -3.30 21.03
CA THR A 62 1.82 -1.95 21.11
C THR A 62 2.88 -0.99 21.66
N LEU A 63 2.58 0.30 21.73
CA LEU A 63 3.47 1.28 22.34
C LEU A 63 3.47 1.14 23.87
N ARG A 64 4.58 1.45 24.52
CA ARG A 64 4.67 1.49 25.99
C ARG A 64 3.99 2.72 26.56
N THR A 65 4.21 3.87 25.93
CA THR A 65 3.61 5.16 26.29
C THR A 65 3.09 5.85 25.04
N ALA A 66 2.27 6.89 25.21
CA ALA A 66 1.87 7.72 24.08
C ALA A 66 3.07 8.51 23.52
N ALA A 67 3.02 8.82 22.23
CA ALA A 67 3.92 9.77 21.58
C ALA A 67 3.14 10.61 20.55
N ASP A 68 3.72 11.72 20.12
CA ASP A 68 3.12 12.58 19.12
C ASP A 68 4.12 13.10 18.10
N VAL A 69 3.56 13.50 16.96
CA VAL A 69 4.21 14.23 15.88
C VAL A 69 3.30 15.40 15.50
N HIS A 70 3.90 16.55 15.25
CA HIS A 70 3.23 17.77 14.87
C HIS A 70 3.75 18.27 13.54
N GLY A 71 2.87 18.76 12.68
CA GLY A 71 3.27 19.42 11.45
C GLY A 71 2.09 19.85 10.61
N ARG A 72 2.39 20.25 9.37
CA ARG A 72 1.39 20.75 8.43
C ARG A 72 1.03 19.70 7.39
N GLY A 73 -0.26 19.59 7.07
CA GLY A 73 -0.73 18.81 5.94
C GLY A 73 -0.13 19.33 4.63
N TYR A 74 0.34 18.43 3.78
CA TYR A 74 1.01 18.76 2.53
C TYR A 74 0.07 19.49 1.55
N TRP A 75 -1.17 19.03 1.44
CA TRP A 75 -2.17 19.56 0.51
C TRP A 75 -3.03 20.66 1.13
N SER A 76 -3.51 20.45 2.36
CA SER A 76 -4.42 21.38 3.04
C SER A 76 -3.69 22.58 3.64
N GLY A 77 -2.39 22.47 3.90
CA GLY A 77 -1.64 23.49 4.62
C GLY A 77 -2.12 23.70 6.06
N ARG A 78 -2.94 22.79 6.62
CA ARG A 78 -3.46 22.91 7.99
C ARG A 78 -2.49 22.28 8.98
N GLU A 79 -2.34 22.91 10.15
CA GLU A 79 -1.64 22.30 11.27
C GLU A 79 -2.39 21.05 11.75
N ASN A 80 -1.64 19.99 12.02
CA ASN A 80 -2.15 18.72 12.49
C ASN A 80 -1.21 18.15 13.57
N ARG A 81 -1.82 17.56 14.60
CA ARG A 81 -1.17 16.73 15.60
C ARG A 81 -1.61 15.29 15.39
N VAL A 82 -0.64 14.39 15.30
CA VAL A 82 -0.86 12.94 15.29
C VAL A 82 -0.36 12.37 16.60
N GLU A 83 -1.23 11.70 17.33
CA GLU A 83 -0.90 11.03 18.60
C GLU A 83 -1.00 9.53 18.42
N LEU A 84 0.05 8.83 18.80
CA LEU A 84 0.13 7.38 18.80
C LEU A 84 -0.03 6.89 20.23
N HIS A 85 -1.13 6.18 20.49
CA HIS A 85 -1.46 5.66 21.82
C HIS A 85 -1.34 4.14 21.87
N PRO A 86 -0.90 3.57 23.01
CA PRO A 86 -1.04 2.15 23.29
C PRO A 86 -2.48 1.70 23.09
N ALA A 87 -2.67 0.48 22.58
CA ALA A 87 -4.00 -0.06 22.34
C ALA A 87 -4.10 -1.53 22.79
N ALA A 88 -5.33 -1.95 23.08
CA ALA A 88 -5.61 -3.29 23.58
C ALA A 88 -5.32 -4.36 22.51
N VAL A 89 -5.09 -5.59 22.98
CA VAL A 89 -4.95 -6.78 22.11
C VAL A 89 -6.10 -6.85 21.11
N GLY A 90 -5.76 -7.14 19.85
CA GLY A 90 -6.71 -7.34 18.77
C GLY A 90 -7.41 -6.07 18.27
N SER A 91 -6.99 -4.88 18.74
CA SER A 91 -7.56 -3.63 18.22
C SER A 91 -7.14 -3.35 16.78
N GLY A 92 -5.95 -3.82 16.38
CA GLY A 92 -5.29 -3.38 15.16
C GLY A 92 -4.91 -1.90 15.23
N ILE A 93 -4.68 -1.30 14.06
CA ILE A 93 -4.44 0.14 13.92
C ILE A 93 -5.78 0.85 13.66
N VAL A 94 -6.15 1.77 14.55
CA VAL A 94 -7.41 2.52 14.47
C VAL A 94 -7.12 4.00 14.47
N PHE A 95 -7.55 4.71 13.44
CA PHE A 95 -7.48 6.16 13.40
C PHE A 95 -8.71 6.78 14.06
N VAL A 96 -8.51 7.89 14.77
CA VAL A 96 -9.57 8.64 15.44
C VAL A 96 -9.45 10.11 15.06
N ARG A 97 -10.51 10.65 14.44
CA ARG A 97 -10.68 12.09 14.22
C ARG A 97 -11.12 12.73 15.53
N GLY A 98 -10.13 13.18 16.31
CA GLY A 98 -10.34 13.78 17.63
C GLY A 98 -10.93 15.18 17.58
N ASP A 99 -10.83 15.85 16.43
CA ASP A 99 -11.40 17.17 16.18
C ASP A 99 -12.91 17.16 15.90
N LEU A 100 -13.51 15.99 15.68
CA LEU A 100 -14.96 15.87 15.47
C LEU A 100 -15.72 15.82 16.80
N ALA A 101 -16.99 16.26 16.77
CA ALA A 101 -17.90 16.23 17.90
C ALA A 101 -19.19 15.43 17.55
N PRO A 102 -19.35 14.17 18.01
CA PRO A 102 -18.39 13.39 18.80
C PRO A 102 -17.17 12.93 17.97
N PRO A 103 -16.05 12.57 18.62
CA PRO A 103 -14.92 11.94 17.93
C PRO A 103 -15.35 10.69 17.18
N ALA A 104 -14.75 10.46 16.02
CA ALA A 104 -15.12 9.36 15.15
C ALA A 104 -13.91 8.52 14.76
N SER A 105 -14.11 7.21 14.62
CA SER A 105 -13.03 6.25 14.35
C SER A 105 -13.15 5.61 12.98
N VAL A 106 -12.00 5.27 12.41
CA VAL A 106 -11.87 4.49 11.18
C VAL A 106 -10.73 3.48 11.33
N PRO A 107 -11.02 2.17 11.37
CA PRO A 107 -9.98 1.14 11.36
C PRO A 107 -9.18 1.17 10.06
N ALA A 108 -7.87 0.96 10.14
CA ALA A 108 -6.98 0.89 8.99
C ALA A 108 -7.10 -0.47 8.28
N VAL A 109 -8.26 -0.72 7.66
CA VAL A 109 -8.57 -1.96 6.94
C VAL A 109 -8.88 -1.66 5.48
N VAL A 110 -8.60 -2.62 4.59
CA VAL A 110 -8.81 -2.48 3.13
C VAL A 110 -10.23 -2.01 2.79
N GLY A 111 -11.25 -2.50 3.50
CA GLY A 111 -12.65 -2.12 3.28
C GLY A 111 -13.00 -0.66 3.63
N ALA A 112 -12.11 0.06 4.31
CA ALA A 112 -12.27 1.50 4.59
C ALA A 112 -11.55 2.38 3.58
N VAL A 113 -10.70 1.81 2.70
CA VAL A 113 -9.94 2.57 1.71
C VAL A 113 -10.87 3.12 0.64
N VAL A 114 -10.70 4.39 0.30
CA VAL A 114 -11.38 5.06 -0.81
C VAL A 114 -10.38 5.58 -1.81
N GLU A 115 -10.79 5.70 -3.07
CA GLU A 115 -9.91 6.18 -4.14
C GLU A 115 -9.49 7.63 -3.88
N ALA A 116 -8.19 7.86 -3.84
CA ALA A 116 -7.59 9.17 -3.76
C ALA A 116 -6.34 9.22 -4.65
N ARG A 117 -6.13 10.36 -5.33
CA ARG A 117 -4.93 10.55 -6.16
C ARG A 117 -3.73 10.86 -5.27
N ASN A 118 -2.62 10.16 -5.54
CA ASN A 118 -1.32 10.37 -4.93
C ASN A 118 -1.30 10.28 -3.40
N ARG A 119 -2.27 9.58 -2.81
CA ARG A 119 -2.29 9.29 -1.37
C ARG A 119 -3.22 8.13 -1.03
N THR A 120 -3.05 7.54 0.15
CA THR A 120 -4.04 6.62 0.72
C THR A 120 -5.03 7.39 1.60
N GLN A 121 -6.32 7.11 1.41
CA GLN A 121 -7.39 7.70 2.21
C GLN A 121 -8.29 6.59 2.76
N ILE A 122 -8.65 6.70 4.04
CA ILE A 122 -9.61 5.81 4.71
C ILE A 122 -10.82 6.60 5.21
N VAL A 123 -12.01 6.02 5.06
CA VAL A 123 -13.29 6.63 5.44
C VAL A 123 -14.19 5.62 6.13
N ARG A 124 -14.77 6.02 7.27
CA ARG A 124 -15.86 5.29 7.92
C ARG A 124 -16.79 6.26 8.65
N GLY A 125 -18.06 6.30 8.23
CA GLY A 125 -19.02 7.26 8.76
C GLY A 125 -18.50 8.69 8.61
N PRO A 126 -18.47 9.51 9.68
CA PRO A 126 -17.97 10.88 9.62
C PRO A 126 -16.43 10.98 9.69
N ALA A 127 -15.71 9.89 9.98
CA ALA A 127 -14.25 9.89 10.03
C ALA A 127 -13.68 9.72 8.61
N SER A 128 -12.85 10.68 8.19
CA SER A 128 -12.07 10.65 6.97
C SER A 128 -10.64 11.05 7.31
N VAL A 129 -9.66 10.21 6.94
CA VAL A 129 -8.24 10.40 7.22
C VAL A 129 -7.42 10.12 5.96
N HIS A 130 -6.51 11.03 5.62
CA HIS A 130 -5.74 11.05 4.38
C HIS A 130 -4.26 11.03 4.70
N LEU A 131 -3.46 10.53 3.74
CA LEU A 131 -2.00 10.46 3.84
C LEU A 131 -1.54 9.57 5.01
N ILE A 132 -2.22 8.43 5.19
CA ILE A 132 -1.94 7.49 6.28
C ILE A 132 -0.71 6.60 6.03
N GLU A 133 -0.24 6.54 4.78
CA GLU A 133 0.77 5.60 4.32
C GLU A 133 2.09 5.72 5.08
N HIS A 134 2.55 6.92 5.46
CA HIS A 134 3.85 7.08 6.14
C HIS A 134 3.80 6.57 7.58
N VAL A 135 2.74 6.91 8.33
CA VAL A 135 2.57 6.39 9.70
C VAL A 135 2.30 4.88 9.69
N MET A 136 1.54 4.38 8.71
CA MET A 136 1.30 2.94 8.55
C MET A 136 2.59 2.20 8.20
N SER A 137 3.43 2.79 7.35
CA SER A 137 4.76 2.26 7.01
C SER A 137 5.64 2.17 8.27
N ALA A 138 5.69 3.22 9.09
CA ALA A 138 6.49 3.23 10.31
C ALA A 138 6.02 2.18 11.34
N LEU A 139 4.70 2.11 11.59
CA LEU A 139 4.11 1.13 12.50
C LEU A 139 4.39 -0.31 12.01
N ALA A 140 4.22 -0.58 10.72
CA ALA A 140 4.49 -1.89 10.14
C ALA A 140 5.98 -2.25 10.15
N GLY A 141 6.86 -1.33 9.74
CA GLY A 141 8.30 -1.52 9.71
C GLY A 141 8.92 -1.77 11.09
N LEU A 142 8.32 -1.21 12.14
CA LEU A 142 8.73 -1.42 13.53
C LEU A 142 7.98 -2.55 14.23
N GLY A 143 6.98 -3.16 13.57
CA GLY A 143 6.22 -4.30 14.08
C GLY A 143 5.26 -3.95 15.22
N VAL A 144 4.56 -2.82 15.11
CA VAL A 144 3.46 -2.42 16.01
C VAL A 144 2.13 -2.93 15.43
N ASP A 145 1.41 -3.75 16.19
CA ASP A 145 0.16 -4.38 15.74
C ASP A 145 -1.07 -3.59 16.20
N ASN A 146 -1.01 -3.06 17.41
CA ASN A 146 -2.12 -2.36 18.05
C ASN A 146 -1.71 -0.93 18.36
N CYS A 147 -2.39 0.04 17.76
CA CYS A 147 -2.17 1.47 18.03
C CYS A 147 -3.45 2.25 17.77
N THR A 148 -3.79 3.15 18.69
CA THR A 148 -4.83 4.16 18.43
C THR A 148 -4.13 5.43 17.94
N VAL A 149 -4.44 5.85 16.72
CA VAL A 149 -3.86 7.03 16.07
C VAL A 149 -4.87 8.18 16.11
N VAL A 150 -4.73 9.09 17.07
CA VAL A 150 -5.62 10.25 17.19
C VAL A 150 -5.07 11.40 16.35
N VAL A 151 -5.91 12.01 15.53
CA VAL A 151 -5.52 13.14 14.67
C VAL A 151 -6.42 14.33 14.89
N SER A 152 -5.85 15.54 14.81
CA SER A 152 -6.58 16.81 14.98
C SER A 152 -7.05 17.43 13.67
N ALA A 153 -6.76 16.79 12.53
CA ALA A 153 -7.23 17.17 11.21
C ALA A 153 -7.37 15.94 10.30
N GLU A 154 -8.02 16.11 9.15
CA GLU A 154 -8.29 15.03 8.20
C GLU A 154 -7.06 14.55 7.42
N GLU A 155 -6.02 15.36 7.31
CA GLU A 155 -4.82 15.05 6.54
C GLU A 155 -3.61 15.04 7.47
N LEU A 156 -2.91 13.91 7.57
CA LEU A 156 -1.70 13.77 8.36
C LEU A 156 -0.60 14.74 7.88
N PRO A 157 0.31 15.17 8.78
CA PRO A 157 1.37 16.08 8.41
C PRO A 157 2.36 15.40 7.45
N GLY A 158 2.78 16.13 6.41
CA GLY A 158 3.74 15.61 5.43
C GLY A 158 5.17 15.56 5.94
N MET A 159 5.50 16.31 6.98
CA MET A 159 6.85 16.44 7.56
C MET A 159 7.91 16.71 6.48
N ASP A 160 8.98 15.90 6.41
CA ASP A 160 10.00 15.95 5.37
C ASP A 160 9.69 15.06 4.15
N GLY A 161 8.49 14.48 4.11
CA GLY A 161 8.06 13.53 3.08
C GLY A 161 8.42 12.07 3.37
N SER A 162 9.08 11.78 4.49
CA SER A 162 9.43 10.43 4.93
C SER A 162 8.56 9.97 6.10
N SER A 163 8.90 8.83 6.68
CA SER A 163 8.33 8.27 7.92
C SER A 163 9.22 8.48 9.15
N ARG A 164 10.40 9.10 8.98
CA ARG A 164 11.45 9.26 9.99
C ARG A 164 10.95 9.85 11.31
N ASP A 165 10.09 10.86 11.25
CA ASP A 165 9.54 11.50 12.45
C ASP A 165 8.60 10.57 13.23
N PHE A 166 7.84 9.72 12.53
CA PHE A 166 7.01 8.69 13.16
C PHE A 166 7.89 7.61 13.79
N VAL A 167 8.95 7.17 13.11
CA VAL A 167 9.93 6.22 13.66
C VAL A 167 10.56 6.78 14.93
N ALA A 168 11.01 8.03 14.91
CA ALA A 168 11.61 8.68 16.08
C ALA A 168 10.61 8.80 17.25
N ALA A 169 9.34 9.07 16.97
CA ALA A 169 8.28 9.10 17.98
C ALA A 169 8.01 7.71 18.59
N ILE A 170 7.93 6.67 17.76
CA ILE A 170 7.72 5.29 18.19
C ILE A 170 8.91 4.79 19.02
N ASP A 171 10.15 5.12 18.62
CA ASP A 171 11.36 4.74 19.35
C ASP A 171 11.42 5.39 20.74
N ARG A 172 11.01 6.66 20.85
CA ARG A 172 10.88 7.35 22.15
C ARG A 172 9.78 6.75 23.01
N ALA A 173 8.63 6.40 22.44
CA ALA A 173 7.55 5.73 23.16
C ALA A 173 7.97 4.34 23.64
N GLY A 174 8.79 3.63 22.86
CA GLY A 174 9.13 2.24 23.08
C GLY A 174 7.98 1.29 22.74
N ILE A 175 8.32 0.04 22.46
CA ILE A 175 7.39 -1.02 22.09
C ILE A 175 7.34 -2.06 23.21
N VAL A 176 6.15 -2.59 23.50
CA VAL A 176 5.91 -3.67 24.46
C VAL A 176 5.13 -4.79 23.80
N GLU A 177 5.41 -6.02 24.24
CA GLU A 177 4.67 -7.21 23.85
C GLU A 177 3.39 -7.35 24.68
N GLN A 178 2.37 -7.94 24.08
CA GLN A 178 1.07 -8.23 24.68
C GLN A 178 0.85 -9.73 24.69
N ASP A 179 0.07 -10.21 25.66
CA ASP A 179 -0.22 -11.64 25.87
C ASP A 179 -1.25 -12.18 24.86
N ALA A 180 -0.92 -12.09 23.58
CA ALA A 180 -1.69 -12.63 22.46
C ALA A 180 -0.79 -12.80 21.24
N ALA A 181 -1.00 -13.85 20.46
CA ALA A 181 -0.21 -14.08 19.25
C ALA A 181 -0.70 -13.24 18.05
N VAL A 182 0.21 -12.94 17.13
CA VAL A 182 -0.06 -12.55 15.75
C VAL A 182 0.25 -13.74 14.86
N ASP A 183 -0.77 -14.18 14.12
CA ASP A 183 -0.58 -15.12 13.03
C ASP A 183 -0.20 -14.36 11.76
N PRO A 184 0.97 -14.63 11.15
CA PRO A 184 1.39 -13.94 9.95
C PRO A 184 0.52 -14.34 8.76
N MET A 185 0.04 -13.34 8.01
CA MET A 185 -0.53 -13.57 6.70
C MET A 185 0.59 -14.01 5.75
N THR A 186 0.50 -15.25 5.27
CA THR A 186 1.49 -15.82 4.34
C THR A 186 0.86 -16.02 2.98
N VAL A 187 1.49 -15.45 1.95
CA VAL A 187 1.11 -15.66 0.56
C VAL A 187 1.61 -17.03 0.12
N SER A 188 0.70 -17.94 -0.22
CA SER A 188 1.04 -19.32 -0.61
C SER A 188 1.37 -19.49 -2.09
N GLU A 189 0.92 -18.57 -2.93
CA GLU A 189 1.09 -18.61 -4.38
C GLU A 189 1.23 -17.20 -4.95
N ALA A 190 1.92 -17.08 -6.09
CA ALA A 190 2.14 -15.78 -6.72
C ALA A 190 0.84 -15.19 -7.26
N VAL A 191 0.53 -13.95 -6.86
CA VAL A 191 -0.60 -13.16 -7.35
C VAL A 191 -0.04 -11.84 -7.89
N ARG A 192 -0.28 -11.58 -9.18
CA ARG A 192 0.11 -10.33 -9.83
C ARG A 192 -1.13 -9.53 -10.23
N VAL A 193 -1.11 -8.24 -9.95
CA VAL A 193 -2.12 -7.27 -10.38
C VAL A 193 -1.43 -6.13 -11.12
N GLY A 194 -1.94 -5.78 -12.30
CA GLY A 194 -1.41 -4.69 -13.12
C GLY A 194 -1.45 -5.00 -14.60
N ASP A 195 -0.69 -4.23 -15.37
CA ASP A 195 -0.51 -4.41 -16.80
C ASP A 195 0.98 -4.57 -17.16
N ALA A 196 1.31 -4.47 -18.45
CA ALA A 196 2.68 -4.63 -18.91
C ALA A 196 3.62 -3.47 -18.51
N ALA A 197 3.07 -2.30 -18.17
CA ALA A 197 3.83 -1.11 -17.81
C ALA A 197 3.97 -0.94 -16.29
N SER A 198 2.95 -1.31 -15.51
CA SER A 198 2.97 -1.20 -14.05
C SER A 198 2.20 -2.33 -13.39
N TRP A 199 2.85 -3.02 -12.45
CA TRP A 199 2.25 -4.14 -11.72
C TRP A 199 2.85 -4.28 -10.31
N ILE A 200 2.07 -4.94 -9.45
CA ILE A 200 2.49 -5.41 -8.13
C ILE A 200 2.32 -6.93 -8.12
N GLU A 201 3.34 -7.66 -7.65
CA GLU A 201 3.28 -9.10 -7.44
C GLU A 201 3.57 -9.39 -5.97
N ALA A 202 2.73 -10.23 -5.37
CA ALA A 202 2.99 -10.83 -4.09
C ALA A 202 3.17 -12.33 -4.30
N GLY A 203 4.21 -12.92 -3.73
CA GLY A 203 4.49 -14.35 -3.84
C GLY A 203 4.96 -14.94 -2.51
N PRO A 204 5.22 -16.25 -2.49
CA PRO A 204 5.75 -16.92 -1.31
C PRO A 204 7.01 -16.24 -0.79
N PRO A 205 7.16 -16.13 0.54
CA PRO A 205 8.24 -15.34 1.13
C PRO A 205 9.60 -16.01 0.89
N ARG A 206 10.61 -15.19 0.55
CA ARG A 206 12.01 -15.63 0.35
C ARG A 206 12.75 -15.85 1.67
N PHE A 207 12.31 -15.18 2.75
CA PHE A 207 12.79 -15.35 4.11
C PHE A 207 11.61 -15.29 5.10
N ALA A 208 11.85 -15.55 6.39
CA ALA A 208 10.82 -15.46 7.43
C ALA A 208 10.44 -13.99 7.74
N GLY A 209 9.77 -13.33 6.81
CA GLY A 209 9.31 -11.94 6.91
C GLY A 209 8.79 -11.39 5.58
N LEU A 210 8.89 -10.07 5.39
CA LEU A 210 8.49 -9.38 4.17
C LEU A 210 9.73 -8.97 3.37
N SER A 211 9.87 -9.48 2.14
CA SER A 211 10.83 -8.94 1.17
C SER A 211 10.11 -7.95 0.26
N ILE A 212 10.78 -6.85 -0.11
CA ILE A 212 10.30 -5.90 -1.10
C ILE A 212 11.35 -5.78 -2.21
N ASP A 213 10.92 -6.05 -3.44
CA ASP A 213 11.66 -5.70 -4.66
C ASP A 213 10.86 -4.63 -5.40
N TYR A 214 11.44 -3.44 -5.53
CA TYR A 214 10.79 -2.29 -6.14
C TYR A 214 11.64 -1.75 -7.29
N LEU A 215 11.06 -1.72 -8.48
CA LEU A 215 11.64 -1.10 -9.67
C LEU A 215 10.92 0.21 -9.95
N LEU A 216 11.66 1.32 -9.90
CA LEU A 216 11.21 2.63 -10.31
C LEU A 216 11.74 2.95 -11.70
N ASP A 217 10.84 3.28 -12.62
CA ASP A 217 11.19 3.70 -13.98
C ASP A 217 10.28 4.84 -14.43
N TYR A 218 10.83 6.06 -14.49
CA TYR A 218 10.11 7.22 -15.02
C TYR A 218 10.21 7.34 -16.55
N GLY A 219 10.88 6.40 -17.22
CA GLY A 219 11.23 6.51 -18.64
C GLY A 219 12.39 7.49 -18.89
N PRO A 220 12.52 8.01 -20.13
CA PRO A 220 13.57 8.97 -20.46
C PRO A 220 13.47 10.24 -19.62
N GLY A 221 14.48 10.50 -18.79
CA GLY A 221 14.49 11.66 -17.90
C GLY A 221 15.75 11.76 -17.04
N PRO A 222 15.85 12.79 -16.18
CA PRO A 222 17.00 13.00 -15.31
C PRO A 222 17.10 11.96 -14.20
N ILE A 223 15.98 11.35 -13.81
CA ILE A 223 15.93 10.23 -12.86
C ILE A 223 15.90 8.96 -13.68
N GLY A 224 17.02 8.25 -13.71
CA GLY A 224 17.12 6.95 -14.40
C GLY A 224 16.34 5.85 -13.68
N GLN A 225 16.37 4.66 -14.26
CA GLN A 225 15.78 3.48 -13.63
C GLN A 225 16.52 3.15 -12.31
N GLN A 226 15.77 2.87 -11.25
CA GLN A 226 16.28 2.51 -9.94
C GLN A 226 15.62 1.23 -9.45
N ARG A 227 16.37 0.38 -8.75
CA ARG A 227 15.85 -0.84 -8.15
C ARG A 227 16.33 -0.97 -6.72
N LEU A 228 15.42 -1.36 -5.83
CA LEU A 228 15.72 -1.71 -4.45
C LEU A 228 15.19 -3.11 -4.17
N ASP A 229 16.05 -3.98 -3.64
CA ASP A 229 15.69 -5.30 -3.13
C ASP A 229 16.11 -5.37 -1.66
N ILE A 230 15.16 -5.53 -0.75
CA ILE A 230 15.38 -5.46 0.70
C ILE A 230 14.49 -6.43 1.48
N ASP A 231 15.07 -7.04 2.51
CA ASP A 231 14.35 -7.80 3.52
C ASP A 231 13.98 -6.88 4.70
N ILE A 232 12.69 -6.72 4.95
CA ILE A 232 12.18 -5.79 5.96
C ILE A 232 12.38 -6.36 7.35
N THR A 233 13.23 -5.66 8.12
CA THR A 233 13.39 -5.83 9.57
C THR A 233 13.33 -4.45 10.23
N PRO A 234 13.05 -4.35 11.54
CA PRO A 234 13.06 -3.05 12.21
C PRO A 234 14.40 -2.30 12.11
N ALA A 235 15.53 -3.02 12.00
CA ALA A 235 16.83 -2.39 11.81
C ALA A 235 16.98 -1.84 10.38
N ALA A 236 16.69 -2.67 9.38
CA ALA A 236 16.79 -2.28 7.97
C ALA A 236 15.80 -1.16 7.61
N TYR A 237 14.59 -1.18 8.18
CA TYR A 237 13.61 -0.13 7.98
C TYR A 237 14.12 1.23 8.48
N ARG A 238 14.74 1.27 9.66
CA ARG A 238 15.31 2.51 10.24
C ARG A 238 16.48 3.06 9.45
N SER A 239 17.34 2.21 8.88
CA SER A 239 18.55 2.69 8.18
C SER A 239 18.32 2.99 6.71
N GLU A 240 17.47 2.22 6.03
CA GLU A 240 17.37 2.26 4.56
C GLU A 240 16.08 2.89 4.03
N LEU A 241 14.99 2.93 4.83
CA LEU A 241 13.65 3.24 4.33
C LEU A 241 12.93 4.40 5.02
N SER A 242 13.23 4.65 6.31
CA SER A 242 12.39 5.50 7.16
C SER A 242 12.36 6.95 6.74
#